data_AF-R5KFD3-F1
#
_entry.id   AF-R5KFD3-F1
#
_cell.length_a   1.000
_cell.length_b   1.000
_cell.length_c   1.000
_cell.angle_alpha   90.00
_cell.angle_beta   90.00
_cell.angle_gamma   90.00
#
_symmetry.space_group_name_H-M   'P 1'
#
loop_
_entity.id
_entity.type
_entity.pdbx_description
1 polymer ?
#
loop_
_entity_poly.entity_id
_entity_poly.type
_entity_poly.pdbx_seq_one_letter_code
_entity_poly.pdbx_strand_id
1 'polypeptide(L)'
;MKQTKYILTAEMLGSVLISLIIIVLYESGALLPGSFSDNANAEFLAVTFMEIITICMIPLSLKLFKFKKISLSLKNDTNRGLTKWGTIRMAMLCVPMMVNTLCYYLFGFNVAFGYMGIIGLICLAFIFPSTSRCINETQTEE
;
A
#
# COMPACT_ATOMS: atom_id res chain seq x y z
N MET A 1 -6.27 9.34 -19.21
CA MET A 1 -5.92 10.14 -18.01
C MET A 1 -7.04 10.27 -16.99
N LYS A 2 -8.24 10.85 -17.28
CA LYS A 2 -9.34 10.93 -16.27
C LYS A 2 -9.76 9.56 -15.73
N GLN A 3 -9.95 8.57 -16.61
CA GLN A 3 -10.32 7.21 -16.18
C GLN A 3 -9.23 6.51 -15.34
N THR A 4 -7.96 6.65 -15.70
CA THR A 4 -6.83 6.12 -14.92
C THR A 4 -6.79 6.67 -13.50
N LYS A 5 -7.06 7.98 -13.33
CA LYS A 5 -7.18 8.60 -12.00
C LYS A 5 -8.31 7.97 -11.19
N TYR A 6 -9.51 7.83 -11.78
CA TYR A 6 -10.63 7.21 -11.08
C TYR A 6 -10.34 5.77 -10.65
N ILE A 7 -9.68 4.98 -11.49
CA ILE A 7 -9.30 3.60 -11.16
C ILE A 7 -8.31 3.58 -9.99
N LEU A 8 -7.23 4.35 -10.03
CA LEU A 8 -6.26 4.41 -8.94
C LEU A 8 -6.85 4.97 -7.63
N THR A 9 -7.71 5.98 -7.72
CA THR A 9 -8.40 6.53 -6.53
C THR A 9 -9.38 5.51 -5.96
N ALA A 10 -10.09 4.76 -6.79
CA ALA A 10 -10.97 3.68 -6.34
C ALA A 10 -10.19 2.54 -5.69
N GLU A 11 -9.04 2.16 -6.24
CA GLU A 11 -8.16 1.13 -5.66
C GLU A 11 -7.63 1.55 -4.28
N MET A 12 -7.21 2.81 -4.16
CA MET A 12 -6.76 3.41 -2.91
C MET A 12 -7.87 3.47 -1.86
N LEU A 13 -9.04 3.99 -2.24
CA LEU A 13 -10.16 4.13 -1.32
C LEU A 13 -10.70 2.76 -0.93
N GLY A 14 -10.73 1.82 -1.87
CA GLY A 14 -11.10 0.43 -1.65
C GLY A 14 -10.20 -0.24 -0.63
N SER A 15 -8.88 -0.07 -0.72
CA SER A 15 -7.94 -0.66 0.25
C SER A 15 -8.12 -0.08 1.66
N VAL A 16 -8.29 1.24 1.77
CA VAL A 16 -8.58 1.91 3.04
C VAL A 16 -9.92 1.45 3.64
N LEU A 17 -10.97 1.36 2.81
CA LEU A 17 -12.27 0.86 3.24
C LEU A 17 -12.19 -0.58 3.74
N ILE A 18 -11.45 -1.45 3.06
CA ILE A 18 -11.26 -2.83 3.50
C ILE A 18 -10.49 -2.88 4.83
N SER A 19 -9.43 -2.08 5.00
CA SER A 19 -8.74 -1.95 6.30
C SER A 19 -9.68 -1.49 7.42
N LEU A 20 -10.57 -0.53 7.14
CA LEU A 20 -11.58 -0.08 8.11
C LEU A 20 -12.62 -1.17 8.41
N ILE A 21 -13.06 -1.91 7.39
CA ILE A 21 -13.97 -3.05 7.56
C ILE A 21 -13.32 -4.09 8.49
N ILE A 22 -12.05 -4.42 8.26
CA ILE A 22 -11.29 -5.34 9.12
C ILE A 22 -11.32 -4.87 10.57
N ILE A 23 -10.99 -3.60 10.82
CA ILE A 23 -11.02 -3.00 12.16
C ILE A 23 -12.42 -3.18 12.77
N VAL A 24 -13.47 -2.76 12.06
CA VAL A 24 -14.85 -2.85 12.56
C VAL A 24 -15.25 -4.31 12.87
N LEU A 25 -14.86 -5.28 12.05
CA LEU A 25 -15.17 -6.69 12.30
C LEU A 25 -14.56 -7.21 13.60
N TYR A 26 -13.30 -6.85 13.88
CA TYR A 26 -12.63 -7.26 15.12
C TYR A 26 -13.13 -6.47 16.34
N GLU A 27 -13.32 -5.16 16.23
CA GLU A 27 -13.85 -4.31 17.32
C GLU A 27 -15.30 -4.67 17.67
N SER A 28 -16.11 -5.08 16.68
CA SER A 28 -17.49 -5.53 16.92
C SER A 28 -17.57 -6.93 17.52
N GLY A 29 -16.43 -7.59 17.75
CA GLY A 29 -16.36 -8.96 18.27
C GLY A 29 -16.87 -10.03 17.30
N ALA A 30 -17.04 -9.71 16.01
CA ALA A 30 -17.45 -10.68 14.99
C ALA A 30 -16.35 -11.71 14.70
N LEU A 31 -15.09 -11.31 14.88
CA LEU A 31 -13.90 -12.17 14.80
C LEU A 31 -13.14 -12.11 16.12
N LEU A 32 -12.68 -13.27 16.59
CA LEU A 32 -11.83 -13.36 17.78
C LEU A 32 -10.38 -12.99 17.39
N PRO A 33 -9.77 -12.01 18.07
CA PRO A 33 -8.36 -11.67 17.86
C PRO A 33 -7.44 -12.72 18.49
N GLY A 34 -6.16 -12.72 18.10
CA GLY A 34 -5.14 -13.53 18.77
C GLY A 34 -5.05 -14.98 18.29
N SER A 35 -5.58 -15.34 17.12
CA SER A 35 -5.44 -16.69 16.56
C SER A 35 -3.99 -17.18 16.45
N PHE A 36 -3.02 -16.26 16.39
CA PHE A 36 -1.58 -16.56 16.34
C PHE A 36 -0.79 -16.01 17.53
N SER A 37 -1.44 -15.52 18.59
CA SER A 37 -0.74 -14.90 19.74
C SER A 37 0.01 -15.90 20.63
N ASP A 38 -0.24 -17.21 20.46
CA ASP A 38 0.36 -18.25 21.31
C ASP A 38 1.83 -18.55 20.96
N ASN A 39 2.35 -18.01 19.84
CA ASN A 39 3.67 -18.31 19.32
C ASN A 39 4.57 -17.06 19.23
N ALA A 40 5.30 -16.74 20.30
CA ALA A 40 6.22 -15.60 20.35
C ALA A 40 7.28 -15.59 19.24
N ASN A 41 7.77 -16.77 18.84
CA ASN A 41 8.73 -16.89 17.73
C ASN A 41 8.10 -16.52 16.37
N ALA A 42 6.85 -16.93 16.14
CA ALA A 42 6.14 -16.63 14.91
C ALA A 42 5.78 -15.14 14.83
N GLU A 43 5.39 -14.55 15.96
CA GLU A 43 5.16 -13.11 16.10
C GLU A 43 6.43 -12.32 15.77
N PHE A 44 7.56 -12.66 16.39
CA PHE A 44 8.83 -11.96 16.14
C PHE A 44 9.26 -12.05 14.67
N LEU A 45 9.16 -13.23 14.06
CA LEU A 45 9.51 -13.44 12.65
C LEU A 45 8.57 -12.65 11.73
N ALA A 46 7.27 -12.68 11.99
CA ALA A 46 6.27 -11.95 11.21
C ALA A 46 6.48 -10.43 11.30
N VAL A 47 6.72 -9.90 12.50
CA VAL A 47 7.02 -8.47 12.71
C VAL A 47 8.25 -8.08 11.92
N THR A 48 9.36 -8.79 12.10
CA THR A 48 10.63 -8.48 11.43
C THR A 48 10.48 -8.50 9.90
N PHE A 49 9.78 -9.51 9.35
CA PHE A 49 9.59 -9.64 7.92
C PHE A 49 8.69 -8.52 7.35
N MET A 50 7.58 -8.23 8.02
CA MET A 50 6.66 -7.16 7.61
C MET A 50 7.30 -5.78 7.74
N GLU A 51 8.15 -5.56 8.74
CA GLU A 51 8.89 -4.32 8.93
C GLU A 51 9.84 -4.06 7.76
N ILE A 52 10.67 -5.06 7.41
CA ILE A 52 11.60 -4.98 6.28
C ILE A 52 10.83 -4.71 4.99
N ILE A 53 9.74 -5.44 4.74
CA ILE A 53 8.89 -5.22 3.55
C ILE A 53 8.35 -3.80 3.53
N THR A 54 7.78 -3.32 4.64
CA THR A 54 7.16 -1.99 4.71
C THR A 54 8.20 -0.90 4.46
N ILE A 55 9.36 -0.98 5.13
CA ILE A 55 10.46 -0.02 4.98
C ILE A 55 11.04 -0.04 3.57
N CYS A 56 11.14 -1.20 2.91
CA CYS A 56 11.63 -1.30 1.53
C CYS A 56 10.59 -0.83 0.48
N MET A 57 9.30 -1.11 0.71
CA MET A 57 8.23 -0.76 -0.23
C MET A 57 7.95 0.74 -0.29
N ILE A 58 8.10 1.47 0.82
CA ILE A 58 7.94 2.94 0.84
C ILE A 58 8.86 3.67 -0.15
N PRO A 59 10.21 3.57 -0.09
CA PRO A 59 11.10 4.24 -1.03
C PRO A 59 10.98 3.64 -2.43
N LEU A 60 10.66 2.36 -2.57
CA LEU A 60 10.46 1.72 -3.88
C LEU A 60 9.25 2.31 -4.60
N SER A 61 8.12 2.46 -3.90
CA SER A 61 6.92 3.08 -4.45
C SER A 61 7.15 4.55 -4.86
N LEU A 62 8.02 5.27 -4.14
CA LEU A 62 8.40 6.65 -4.46
C LEU A 62 9.38 6.74 -5.63
N LYS A 63 10.29 5.77 -5.78
CA LYS A 63 11.33 5.75 -6.84
C LYS A 63 10.91 4.99 -8.10
N LEU A 64 9.76 4.30 -8.11
CA LEU A 64 9.33 3.44 -9.21
C LEU A 64 9.33 4.16 -10.57
N PHE A 65 8.86 5.41 -10.63
CA PHE A 65 8.83 6.18 -11.87
C PHE A 65 10.19 6.76 -12.30
N LYS A 66 11.19 6.76 -11.41
CA LYS A 66 12.56 7.23 -11.72
C LYS A 66 13.37 6.20 -12.52
N PHE A 67 12.89 4.95 -12.62
CA PHE A 67 13.59 3.91 -13.39
C PHE A 67 13.40 4.11 -14.90
N LYS A 68 14.52 4.22 -15.64
CA LYS A 68 14.53 4.41 -17.10
C LYS A 68 13.74 3.35 -17.88
N LYS A 69 13.69 2.10 -17.40
CA LYS A 69 12.88 1.04 -18.03
C LYS A 69 11.38 1.31 -17.95
N ILE A 70 10.94 1.90 -16.84
CA ILE A 70 9.52 2.19 -16.56
C ILE A 70 9.10 3.46 -17.30
N SER A 71 9.95 4.50 -17.29
CA SER A 71 9.70 5.71 -18.08
C SER A 71 9.66 5.43 -19.59
N LEU A 72 10.53 4.55 -20.09
CA LEU A 72 10.53 4.16 -21.51
C LEU A 72 9.29 3.32 -21.89
N SER A 73 8.82 2.45 -20.98
CA SER A 73 7.54 1.74 -21.17
C SER A 73 6.33 2.67 -21.13
N LEU A 74 6.37 3.75 -20.34
CA LEU A 74 5.36 4.82 -20.35
C LEU A 74 5.40 5.64 -21.66
N LYS A 75 6.58 5.83 -22.24
CA LYS A 75 6.73 6.57 -23.51
C LYS A 75 6.13 5.83 -24.71
N ASN A 76 6.21 4.49 -24.72
CA ASN A 76 5.62 3.67 -25.79
C ASN A 76 4.08 3.55 -25.70
N ASP A 77 3.49 3.52 -24.50
CA ASP A 77 2.04 3.36 -24.32
C ASP A 77 1.57 4.13 -23.08
N THR A 78 1.44 5.45 -23.22
CA THR A 78 1.30 6.38 -22.09
C THR A 78 0.03 6.15 -21.25
N ASN A 79 -1.11 5.80 -21.85
CA ASN A 79 -2.32 5.56 -21.06
C ASN A 79 -2.31 4.18 -20.36
N ARG A 80 -1.91 3.10 -21.05
CA ARG A 80 -1.92 1.75 -20.45
C ARG A 80 -0.75 1.54 -19.50
N GLY A 81 0.43 2.08 -19.84
CA GLY A 81 1.62 2.04 -19.00
C GLY A 81 1.40 2.77 -17.68
N LEU A 82 0.88 4.00 -17.72
CA LEU A 82 0.64 4.79 -16.50
C LEU A 82 -0.39 4.12 -15.58
N THR A 83 -1.42 3.49 -16.16
CA THR A 83 -2.42 2.74 -15.37
C THR A 83 -1.79 1.51 -14.71
N LYS A 84 -1.03 0.70 -15.45
CA LYS A 84 -0.40 -0.51 -14.91
C LYS A 84 0.64 -0.20 -13.83
N TRP A 85 1.56 0.71 -14.11
CA TRP A 85 2.63 1.07 -13.16
C TRP A 85 2.11 1.88 -11.98
N GLY A 86 1.08 2.70 -12.20
CA GLY A 86 0.33 3.39 -11.14
C GLY A 86 -0.34 2.41 -10.18
N THR A 87 -1.08 1.42 -10.70
CA THR A 87 -1.68 0.35 -9.88
C THR A 87 -0.62 -0.46 -9.14
N ILE A 88 0.48 -0.85 -9.79
CA ILE A 88 1.58 -1.58 -9.12
C ILE A 88 2.13 -0.77 -7.93
N ARG A 89 2.36 0.53 -8.12
CA ARG A 89 2.82 1.43 -7.06
C ARG A 89 1.82 1.52 -5.91
N MET A 90 0.54 1.64 -6.21
CA MET A 90 -0.52 1.70 -5.20
C MET A 90 -0.61 0.38 -4.44
N ALA A 91 -0.62 -0.75 -5.15
CA ALA A 91 -0.62 -2.09 -4.57
C ALA A 91 0.59 -2.34 -3.65
N MET A 92 1.78 -1.85 -4.00
CA MET A 92 2.99 -1.95 -3.16
C MET A 92 2.83 -1.29 -1.78
N LEU A 93 1.91 -0.33 -1.61
CA LEU A 93 1.64 0.33 -0.33
C LEU A 93 0.35 -0.17 0.32
N CYS A 94 -0.70 -0.32 -0.47
CA CYS A 94 -2.01 -0.78 -0.02
C CYS A 94 -1.95 -2.20 0.55
N VAL A 95 -1.23 -3.12 -0.11
CA VAL A 95 -1.14 -4.51 0.34
C VAL A 95 -0.45 -4.60 1.70
N PRO A 96 0.76 -4.05 1.92
CA PRO A 96 1.38 -4.05 3.25
C PRO A 96 0.51 -3.36 4.31
N MET A 97 -0.15 -2.25 3.98
CA MET A 97 -1.07 -1.58 4.92
C MET A 97 -2.19 -2.53 5.38
N MET A 98 -2.88 -3.18 4.45
CA MET A 98 -3.98 -4.11 4.77
C MET A 98 -3.49 -5.33 5.56
N VAL A 99 -2.37 -5.91 5.14
CA VAL A 99 -1.78 -7.07 5.82
C VAL A 99 -1.33 -6.68 7.23
N ASN A 100 -0.72 -5.51 7.42
CA ASN A 100 -0.35 -5.02 8.75
C ASN A 100 -1.58 -4.78 9.64
N THR A 101 -2.68 -4.22 9.10
CA THR A 101 -3.95 -4.11 9.85
C THR A 101 -4.50 -5.48 10.24
N LEU A 102 -4.43 -6.48 9.36
CA LEU A 102 -4.85 -7.85 9.69
C LEU A 102 -3.95 -8.49 10.75
N CYS A 103 -2.63 -8.39 10.60
CA CYS A 103 -1.64 -8.93 11.52
C CYS A 103 -1.75 -8.31 12.92
N TYR A 104 -2.10 -7.01 13.01
CA TYR A 104 -2.38 -6.34 14.28
C TYR A 104 -3.41 -7.12 15.12
N TYR A 105 -4.52 -7.54 14.51
CA TYR A 105 -5.56 -8.31 15.21
C TYR A 105 -5.21 -9.80 15.35
N LEU A 106 -4.58 -10.41 14.33
CA LEU A 106 -4.23 -11.84 14.35
C LEU A 106 -3.19 -12.19 15.44
N PHE A 107 -2.24 -11.30 15.70
CA PHE A 107 -1.21 -11.46 16.74
C PHE A 107 -1.62 -10.89 18.10
N GLY A 108 -2.91 -10.59 18.31
CA GLY A 108 -3.41 -10.18 19.63
C GLY A 108 -3.04 -8.74 19.99
N PHE A 109 -3.24 -7.79 19.08
CA PHE A 109 -3.04 -6.35 19.27
C PHE A 109 -1.58 -5.91 19.36
N ASN A 110 -0.68 -6.57 18.62
CA ASN A 110 0.72 -6.15 18.57
C ASN A 110 0.87 -4.78 17.88
N VAL A 111 1.22 -3.78 18.69
CA VAL A 111 1.34 -2.36 18.29
C VAL A 111 2.30 -2.11 17.13
N ALA A 112 3.32 -2.97 16.93
CA ALA A 112 4.28 -2.82 15.83
C ALA A 112 3.58 -2.88 14.47
N PHE A 113 2.70 -3.87 14.25
CA PHE A 113 1.89 -3.97 13.04
C PHE A 113 0.94 -2.79 12.90
N GLY A 114 0.36 -2.32 14.01
CA GLY A 114 -0.48 -1.13 14.04
C GLY A 114 0.23 0.11 13.52
N TYR A 115 1.45 0.38 14.02
CA TYR A 115 2.26 1.51 13.57
C TYR A 115 2.65 1.39 12.09
N MET A 116 3.03 0.20 11.62
CA MET A 116 3.33 0.00 10.19
C MET A 116 2.09 0.23 9.31
N GLY A 117 0.90 -0.16 9.76
CA GLY A 117 -0.37 0.14 9.09
C GLY A 117 -0.64 1.66 9.00
N ILE A 118 -0.45 2.39 10.10
CA ILE A 118 -0.62 3.86 10.14
C ILE A 118 0.41 4.54 9.22
N ILE A 119 1.68 4.11 9.26
CA ILE A 119 2.72 4.63 8.37
C ILE A 119 2.33 4.39 6.90
N GLY A 120 1.83 3.18 6.57
CA GLY A 120 1.32 2.87 5.24
C GLY A 120 0.20 3.82 4.79
N LEU A 121 -0.74 4.12 5.69
CA LEU A 121 -1.84 5.05 5.43
C LEU A 121 -1.35 6.49 5.20
N ILE A 122 -0.39 6.97 5.99
CA ILE A 122 0.22 8.29 5.80
C ILE A 122 0.98 8.35 4.47
N CYS A 123 1.78 7.32 4.16
CA CYS A 123 2.51 7.25 2.89
C CYS A 123 1.56 7.21 1.68
N LEU A 124 0.36 6.64 1.84
CA LEU A 124 -0.67 6.64 0.80
C LEU A 124 -1.13 8.05 0.45
N ALA A 125 -1.26 8.94 1.44
CA ALA A 125 -1.60 10.35 1.23
C ALA A 125 -0.52 11.10 0.42
N PHE A 126 0.76 10.78 0.62
CA PHE A 126 1.87 11.33 -0.19
C PHE A 126 1.90 10.79 -1.62
N ILE A 127 1.31 9.62 -1.85
CA ILE A 127 1.32 8.92 -3.14
C ILE A 127 0.03 9.18 -3.94
N PHE A 128 -0.90 9.95 -3.38
CA PHE A 128 -2.20 10.23 -3.98
C PHE A 128 -2.10 10.61 -5.48
N PRO A 129 -2.90 9.96 -6.35
CA PRO A 129 -2.87 10.18 -7.80
C PRO A 129 -3.46 11.56 -8.14
N SER A 130 -2.67 12.61 -7.96
CA SER A 130 -3.02 13.96 -8.39
C SER A 130 -2.79 14.11 -9.89
N THR A 131 -3.70 14.82 -10.56
CA THR A 131 -3.63 15.09 -11.99
C THR A 131 -2.33 15.82 -12.37
N SER A 132 -1.86 16.73 -11.51
CA SER A 132 -0.57 17.42 -11.70
C SER A 132 0.61 16.46 -11.66
N ARG A 133 0.54 15.40 -10.85
CA ARG A 133 1.62 14.41 -10.71
C ARG A 133 1.66 13.46 -11.90
N CYS A 134 0.50 13.00 -12.39
CA CYS A 134 0.43 12.24 -13.64
C CYS A 134 0.96 13.03 -14.84
N ILE A 135 0.62 14.33 -14.93
CA ILE A 135 1.12 15.20 -16.00
C ILE A 135 2.64 15.36 -15.88
N ASN A 136 3.17 15.65 -14.68
CA ASN A 136 4.60 15.79 -14.43
C ASN A 136 5.39 14.49 -14.70
N GLU A 137 4.81 13.32 -14.39
CA GLU A 137 5.42 12.01 -14.65
C GLU A 137 5.42 11.66 -16.16
N THR A 138 4.44 12.15 -16.94
CA THR A 138 4.41 12.02 -18.41
C THR A 138 5.24 13.07 -19.14
N GLN A 139 5.54 14.19 -18.48
CA GLN A 139 6.27 15.32 -19.05
C GLN A 139 7.76 15.32 -18.69
N THR A 140 8.28 14.29 -18.00
CA THR A 140 9.72 14.21 -17.69
C THR A 140 10.54 14.53 -18.94
N GLU A 141 11.16 15.69 -18.86
CA GLU A 141 11.81 16.45 -19.92
C GLU A 141 12.96 15.66 -20.54
N GLU A 142 13.31 16.08 -21.77
CA GLU A 142 14.47 15.65 -22.54
C GLU A 142 15.78 15.66 -21.74
#